data_AF-A0A5K1F1W5-F1
#
_entry.id   AF-A0A5K1F1W5-F1
#
_cell.length_a   1.000
_cell.length_b   1.000
_cell.length_c   1.000
_cell.angle_alpha   90.00
_cell.angle_beta   90.00
_cell.angle_gamma   90.00
#
_symmetry.space_group_name_H-M   'P 1'
#
loop_
_entity.id
_entity.type
_entity.pdbx_description
1 polymer ?
#
loop_
_entity_poly.entity_id
_entity_poly.type
_entity_poly.pdbx_seq_one_letter_code
_entity_poly.pdbx_strand_id
1 'polypeptide(L)' 'AASNTAKTDLPSTHPIRLGLALNFSVFHYEIMNSPE' A
#
# COMPACT_ATOMS: atom_id res chain seq x y z
N ALA A 1 5.25 -10.30 -2.87
CA ALA A 1 5.02 -9.12 -2.00
C ALA A 1 3.53 -8.89 -1.86
N ALA A 2 3.05 -8.51 -0.67
CA ALA A 2 1.62 -8.33 -0.40
C ALA A 2 0.92 -7.34 -1.37
N SER A 3 1.65 -6.30 -1.80
CA SER A 3 1.14 -5.30 -2.75
C SER A 3 0.81 -5.88 -4.13
N ASN A 4 1.54 -6.92 -4.59
CA ASN A 4 1.26 -7.56 -5.88
C ASN A 4 0.01 -8.42 -5.80
N THR A 5 -0.14 -9.22 -4.74
CA THR A 5 -1.34 -10.04 -4.49
C THR A 5 -2.59 -9.18 -4.33
N ALA A 6 -2.49 -8.08 -3.58
CA ALA A 6 -3.62 -7.15 -3.43
C ALA A 6 -3.99 -6.43 -4.74
N LYS A 7 -3.03 -6.21 -5.66
CA LYS A 7 -3.30 -5.61 -6.98
C LYS A 7 -4.03 -6.57 -7.92
N THR A 8 -3.72 -7.86 -7.86
CA THR A 8 -4.31 -8.89 -8.73
C THR A 8 -5.65 -9.40 -8.22
N ASP A 9 -5.79 -9.55 -6.90
CA ASP A 9 -6.89 -10.33 -6.33
C ASP A 9 -7.99 -9.45 -5.71
N LEU A 10 -7.72 -8.15 -5.52
CA LEU A 10 -8.66 -7.22 -4.88
C LEU A 10 -8.95 -6.00 -5.78
N PRO A 11 -10.22 -5.54 -5.88
CA PRO A 11 -10.54 -4.31 -6.58
C PRO A 11 -9.88 -3.10 -5.91
N SER A 12 -9.68 -2.01 -6.67
CA SER A 12 -9.00 -0.79 -6.20
C SER A 12 -9.64 -0.15 -4.97
N THR A 13 -10.96 -0.31 -4.81
CA THR A 13 -11.74 0.21 -3.69
C THR A 13 -11.82 -0.73 -2.48
N HIS A 14 -11.20 -1.91 -2.55
CA HIS A 14 -11.26 -2.89 -1.47
C HIS A 14 -10.55 -2.36 -0.21
N PRO A 15 -11.18 -2.39 0.98
CA PRO A 15 -10.60 -1.83 2.21
C PRO A 15 -9.21 -2.35 2.55
N ILE A 16 -8.94 -3.64 2.32
CA ILE A 16 -7.62 -4.25 2.56
C ILE A 16 -6.56 -3.67 1.61
N ARG A 17 -6.90 -3.46 0.33
CA ARG A 17 -5.97 -2.90 -0.65
C ARG A 17 -5.69 -1.42 -0.35
N LEU A 18 -6.71 -0.68 0.08
CA LEU A 18 -6.57 0.71 0.53
C LEU A 18 -5.70 0.82 1.79
N GLY A 19 -5.95 -0.01 2.81
CA GLY A 19 -5.15 -0.03 4.03
C GLY A 19 -3.70 -0.42 3.77
N LEU A 20 -3.45 -1.36 2.85
CA LEU A 20 -2.10 -1.72 2.43
C LEU A 20 -1.39 -0.56 1.71
N ALA A 21 -2.10 0.15 0.81
CA ALA A 21 -1.56 1.32 0.14
C ALA A 21 -1.22 2.43 1.14
N LEU A 22 -2.10 2.68 2.11
CA LEU A 22 -1.89 3.67 3.15
C LEU A 22 -0.67 3.35 4.03
N ASN A 23 -0.55 2.10 4.50
CA ASN A 23 0.62 1.67 5.27
C ASN A 23 1.91 1.76 4.46
N PHE A 24 1.85 1.48 3.16
CA PHE A 24 3.00 1.62 2.26
C PHE A 24 3.43 3.09 2.12
N SER A 25 2.48 4.01 1.94
CA SER A 25 2.75 5.45 1.90
C SER A 25 3.33 5.97 3.21
N VAL A 26 2.79 5.56 4.36
CA VAL A 26 3.33 5.94 5.68
C VAL A 26 4.75 5.41 5.88
N PHE A 27 5.03 4.17 5.50
CA PHE A 27 6.38 3.61 5.58
C PHE A 27 7.40 4.39 4.74
N HIS A 28 7.04 4.75 3.50
CA HIS A 28 7.91 5.53 2.62
C HIS A 28 8.19 6.94 3.17
N TYR A 29 7.15 7.57 3.72
CA TYR A 29 7.26 8.91 4.28
C TYR A 29 8.01 8.94 5.62
N GLU A 30 7.61 8.12 6.59
CA GLU A 30 8.12 8.18 7.97
C GLU A 30 9.41 7.37 8.19
N ILE A 31 9.58 6.25 7.49
CA ILE A 31 10.68 5.32 7.76
C ILE A 31 11.79 5.44 6.72
N MET A 32 11.44 5.52 5.44
CA MET A 32 12.43 5.60 4.36
C MET A 32 12.87 7.05 4.05
N ASN A 33 12.24 8.06 4.67
CA ASN A 33 12.45 9.49 4.40
C ASN A 33 12.48 9.81 2.89
N SER A 34 11.66 9.09 2.12
CA SER A 34 11.58 9.15 0.67
C SER A 34 10.14 9.54 0.31
N PRO A 35 9.83 10.85 0.37
CA PRO A 35 8.47 11.37 0.21
C PRO A 35 8.00 11.44 -1.26
N GLU A 36 8.50 10.56 -2.13
CA GLU A 36 8.10 10.49 -3.55
C GLU A 36 6.80 9.72 -3.76
#